data_AF-A0A358BDZ1-F1
#
_entry.id   AF-A0A358BDZ1-F1
#
_cell.length_a   1.000
_cell.length_b   1.000
_cell.length_c   1.000
_cell.angle_alpha   90.00
_cell.angle_beta   90.00
_cell.angle_gamma   90.00
#
_symmetry.space_group_name_H-M   'P 1'
#
loop_
_entity.id
_entity.type
_entity.pdbx_description
1 polymer ?
#
loop_
_entity_poly.entity_id
_entity_poly.type
_entity_poly.pdbx_seq_one_letter_code
_entity_poly.pdbx_strand_id
1 'polypeptide(L)'
;MTHSMSVWLVLLAALVGANLPFLNDRWLAVIPRKLPKTLGMRVGELVVCYLLVGALGLALEQSAGQIYPQGWEFYATTAALFLTLAFPGFVYRYLYHRRG
;
A
#
# COMPACT_ATOMS: atom_id res chain seq x y z
N MET A 1 16.02 -3.50 -21.51
CA MET A 1 14.63 -2.98 -21.52
C MET A 1 13.78 -3.62 -20.41
N THR A 2 14.37 -3.86 -19.22
CA THR A 2 13.78 -4.73 -18.19
C THR A 2 13.24 -3.95 -16.97
N HIS A 3 13.65 -2.69 -16.80
CA HIS A 3 13.29 -1.88 -15.63
C HIS A 3 11.85 -1.36 -15.64
N SER A 4 11.30 -1.06 -16.82
CA SER A 4 9.94 -0.49 -16.93
C SER A 4 8.86 -1.44 -16.42
N MET A 5 9.04 -2.75 -16.59
CA MET A 5 8.06 -3.75 -16.15
C MET A 5 8.08 -3.94 -14.62
N SER A 6 9.26 -3.91 -13.99
CA SER A 6 9.38 -3.95 -12.53
C SER A 6 8.73 -2.73 -11.87
N VAL A 7 8.92 -1.53 -12.45
CA VAL A 7 8.30 -0.29 -11.94
C VAL A 7 6.77 -0.37 -12.03
N TRP A 8 6.23 -0.83 -13.16
CA TRP A 8 4.79 -1.01 -13.32
C TRP A 8 4.21 -2.07 -12.37
N LEU A 9 4.93 -3.16 -12.12
CA LEU A 9 4.53 -4.17 -11.15
C LEU A 9 4.47 -3.61 -9.72
N VAL A 10 5.48 -2.85 -9.30
CA VAL A 10 5.49 -2.20 -7.99
C VAL A 10 4.36 -1.18 -7.89
N LEU A 11 4.11 -0.40 -8.93
CA LEU A 11 3.00 0.57 -8.97
C LEU A 11 1.63 -0.12 -8.87
N LEU A 12 1.40 -1.20 -9.62
CA LEU A 12 0.16 -1.97 -9.53
C LEU A 12 0.02 -2.63 -8.16
N ALA A 13 1.09 -3.21 -7.62
CA ALA A 13 1.11 -3.78 -6.28
C ALA A 13 0.84 -2.72 -5.21
N ALA A 14 1.38 -1.51 -5.37
CA ALA A 14 1.13 -0.38 -4.49
C ALA A 14 -0.34 0.05 -4.55
N LEU A 15 -0.91 0.14 -5.75
CA LEU A 15 -2.30 0.54 -5.95
C LEU A 15 -3.28 -0.48 -5.35
N VAL A 16 -3.01 -1.77 -5.55
CA VAL A 16 -3.82 -2.85 -4.95
C VAL A 16 -3.60 -2.91 -3.44
N GLY A 17 -2.36 -2.87 -2.98
CA GLY A 17 -1.97 -2.91 -1.57
C GLY A 17 -2.49 -1.75 -0.75
N ALA A 18 -2.53 -0.54 -1.31
CA ALA A 18 -3.05 0.65 -0.67
C ALA A 18 -4.57 0.59 -0.48
N ASN A 19 -5.29 -0.06 -1.40
CA ASN A 19 -6.75 -0.14 -1.37
C ASN A 19 -7.31 -1.42 -0.69
N LEU A 20 -6.53 -2.51 -0.66
CA LEU A 20 -6.86 -3.76 0.03
C LEU A 20 -7.33 -3.60 1.50
N PRO A 21 -6.67 -2.80 2.37
CA PRO A 21 -7.10 -2.64 3.76
C PRO A 21 -8.47 -1.95 3.89
N PHE A 22 -8.89 -1.22 2.85
CA PHE A 22 -10.19 -0.57 2.80
C PHE A 22 -11.28 -1.43 2.18
N LEU A 23 -10.98 -2.18 1.11
CA LEU A 23 -11.98 -3.06 0.48
C LEU A 23 -12.36 -4.27 1.33
N ASN A 24 -11.48 -4.74 2.24
CA ASN A 24 -11.73 -5.97 2.98
C ASN A 24 -11.91 -5.74 4.50
N ASP A 25 -12.91 -6.41 5.09
CA ASP A 25 -13.07 -6.49 6.55
C ASP A 25 -12.11 -7.49 7.21
N ARG A 26 -11.43 -8.30 6.39
CA ARG A 26 -10.41 -9.25 6.83
C ARG A 26 -9.08 -8.54 7.10
N TRP A 27 -8.35 -8.98 8.12
CA TRP A 27 -7.01 -8.52 8.43
C TRP A 27 -6.07 -8.80 7.25
N LEU A 28 -5.48 -7.75 6.66
CA LEU A 28 -4.56 -7.87 5.51
C LEU A 28 -5.09 -8.75 4.36
N ALA A 29 -6.42 -8.81 4.17
CA ALA A 29 -7.10 -9.72 3.24
C ALA A 29 -6.90 -11.25 3.47
N VAL A 30 -6.15 -11.66 4.50
CA VAL A 30 -5.82 -13.07 4.78
C VAL A 30 -6.56 -13.61 6.01
N ILE A 31 -6.73 -12.82 7.08
CA ILE A 31 -7.27 -13.33 8.35
C ILE A 31 -8.71 -12.82 8.57
N PRO A 32 -9.72 -13.70 8.61
CA PRO A 32 -11.09 -13.28 8.87
C PRO A 32 -11.26 -12.77 10.31
N ARG A 33 -11.79 -11.55 10.48
CA ARG A 33 -12.16 -11.01 11.80
C ARG A 33 -13.67 -10.84 11.91
N LYS A 34 -14.19 -11.16 13.11
CA LYS A 34 -15.60 -11.01 13.48
C LYS A 34 -15.96 -9.65 14.10
N LEU A 35 -14.98 -8.80 14.43
CA LEU A 35 -15.19 -7.51 15.10
C LEU A 35 -14.98 -6.31 14.16
N PRO A 36 -15.77 -5.23 14.31
CA PRO A 36 -15.64 -4.03 13.48
C PRO A 36 -14.26 -3.39 13.63
N LYS A 37 -13.58 -3.14 12.51
CA LYS A 37 -12.26 -2.48 12.49
C LYS A 37 -12.38 -1.01 12.91
N THR A 38 -11.59 -0.59 13.90
CA THR A 38 -11.41 0.83 14.25
C THR A 38 -10.53 1.55 13.23
N LEU A 39 -10.64 2.87 13.17
CA LEU A 39 -9.82 3.74 12.30
C LEU A 39 -8.32 3.48 12.49
N GLY A 40 -7.84 3.44 13.74
CA GLY A 40 -6.42 3.23 14.05
C GLY A 40 -5.88 1.88 13.56
N MET A 41 -6.71 0.84 13.57
CA MET A 41 -6.31 -0.49 13.08
C MET A 41 -6.12 -0.50 11.55
N ARG A 42 -6.95 0.25 10.81
CA ARG A 42 -6.80 0.40 9.36
C ARG A 42 -5.56 1.20 8.99
N VAL A 43 -5.25 2.25 9.77
CA VAL A 43 -3.99 3.01 9.61
C VAL A 43 -2.79 2.11 9.85
N GLY A 44 -2.83 1.27 10.90
CA GLY A 44 -1.79 0.26 11.15
C GLY A 44 -1.60 -0.71 9.98
N GLU A 45 -2.69 -1.25 9.43
CA GLU A 45 -2.61 -2.12 8.23
C GLU A 45 -2.06 -1.37 7.01
N LEU A 46 -2.39 -0.10 6.85
CA LEU A 46 -1.91 0.72 5.74
C LEU A 46 -0.40 0.93 5.83
N VAL A 47 0.13 1.18 7.04
CA VAL A 47 1.56 1.23 7.30
C VAL A 47 2.23 -0.11 6.99
N VAL A 48 1.61 -1.24 7.37
CA VAL A 48 2.14 -2.58 7.05
C VAL A 48 2.12 -2.84 5.54
N CYS A 49 1.03 -2.52 4.83
CA CYS A 49 0.96 -2.65 3.38
C CYS A 49 2.01 -1.77 2.69
N TYR A 50 2.24 -0.55 3.18
CA TYR A 50 3.29 0.32 2.68
C TYR A 50 4.67 -0.32 2.84
N LEU A 51 4.98 -0.86 4.03
CA LEU A 51 6.25 -1.55 4.27
C LEU A 51 6.42 -2.79 3.38
N LEU A 52 5.37 -3.57 3.16
CA LEU A 52 5.40 -4.76 2.29
C LEU A 52 5.65 -4.38 0.81
N VAL A 53 4.96 -3.35 0.32
CA VAL A 53 5.14 -2.86 -1.05
C VAL A 53 6.51 -2.22 -1.23
N GLY A 54 6.98 -1.44 -0.25
CA GLY A 54 8.33 -0.88 -0.25
C GLY A 54 9.41 -1.96 -0.23
N ALA A 55 9.24 -3.01 0.58
CA ALA A 55 10.14 -4.17 0.61
C ALA A 55 10.16 -4.93 -0.72
N LEU A 56 9.02 -5.09 -1.38
CA LEU A 56 8.95 -5.66 -2.73
C LEU A 56 9.67 -4.79 -3.75
N GLY A 57 9.52 -3.46 -3.67
CA GLY A 57 10.26 -2.52 -4.52
C GLY A 57 11.77 -2.62 -4.34
N LEU A 58 12.24 -2.65 -3.08
CA LEU A 58 13.66 -2.82 -2.75
C LEU A 58 14.20 -4.18 -3.21
N ALA A 59 13.46 -5.27 -3.03
CA ALA A 59 13.86 -6.60 -3.49
C ALA A 59 13.96 -6.67 -5.02
N LEU A 60 13.05 -6.02 -5.73
CA LEU A 60 13.10 -5.90 -7.19
C LEU A 60 14.28 -5.03 -7.65
N GLU A 61 14.58 -3.94 -6.94
CA GLU A 61 15.72 -3.07 -7.23
C GLU A 61 17.06 -3.79 -6.99
N GLN A 62 17.15 -4.59 -5.91
CA GLN A 62 18.27 -5.51 -5.65
C GLN A 62 18.44 -6.55 -6.77
N SER A 63 17.34 -7.07 -7.32
CA SER A 63 17.41 -8.04 -8.42
C SER A 63 17.83 -7.40 -9.75
N ALA A 64 17.67 -6.08 -9.90
CA ALA A 64 17.94 -5.34 -11.12
C ALA A 64 19.33 -4.70 -11.18
N GLY A 65 20.11 -4.70 -10.08
CA GLY A 65 21.47 -4.16 -10.05
C GLY A 65 21.91 -3.64 -8.68
N GLN A 66 22.77 -2.63 -8.66
CA GLN A 66 23.19 -1.92 -7.45
C GLN A 66 22.06 -1.02 -6.93
N ILE A 67 21.71 -1.16 -5.65
CA ILE A 67 20.77 -0.25 -4.98
C ILE A 67 21.46 1.11 -4.89
N TYR A 68 20.91 2.12 -5.55
CA TYR A 68 21.40 3.49 -5.38
C TYR A 68 21.05 3.95 -3.96
N PRO A 69 21.91 4.70 -3.25
CA PRO A 69 21.58 5.21 -1.92
C PRO A 69 20.31 6.08 -1.97
N GLN A 70 19.20 5.53 -1.49
CA GLN A 70 17.92 6.22 -1.39
C GLN A 70 17.92 7.09 -0.13
N GLY A 71 17.83 8.41 -0.32
CA GLY A 71 17.71 9.39 0.77
C GLY A 71 16.37 9.30 1.49
N TRP A 72 16.24 10.05 2.59
CA TRP A 72 14.98 10.14 3.36
C TRP A 72 13.83 10.68 2.49
N GLU A 73 14.15 11.50 1.48
CA GLU A 73 13.22 12.07 0.51
C GLU A 73 12.50 10.98 -0.28
N PHE A 74 13.20 9.91 -0.66
CA PHE A 74 12.62 8.81 -1.41
C PHE A 74 11.51 8.13 -0.61
N TYR A 75 11.75 7.87 0.68
CA TYR A 75 10.77 7.30 1.59
C TYR A 75 9.60 8.25 1.84
N ALA A 76 9.85 9.57 1.93
CA ALA A 76 8.80 10.56 2.10
C ALA A 76 7.88 10.64 0.86
N THR A 77 8.46 10.67 -0.34
CA THR A 77 7.68 10.74 -1.60
C THR A 77 6.90 9.45 -1.85
N THR A 78 7.50 8.27 -1.64
CA THR A 78 6.79 6.99 -1.80
C THR A 78 5.68 6.82 -0.77
N ALA A 79 5.88 7.25 0.48
CA ALA A 79 4.82 7.27 1.48
C ALA A 79 3.66 8.20 1.09
N ALA A 80 3.96 9.41 0.59
CA ALA A 80 2.95 10.35 0.11
C ALA A 80 2.17 9.81 -1.10
N LEU A 81 2.85 9.15 -2.05
CA LEU A 81 2.23 8.47 -3.18
C LEU A 81 1.28 7.36 -2.68
N PHE A 82 1.74 6.54 -1.75
CA PHE A 82 0.95 5.43 -1.20
C PHE A 82 -0.30 5.92 -0.47
N LEU A 83 -0.17 6.99 0.34
CA LEU A 83 -1.30 7.67 0.99
C LEU A 83 -2.30 8.22 -0.02
N THR A 84 -1.83 8.79 -1.13
CA THR A 84 -2.70 9.30 -2.20
C THR A 84 -3.47 8.15 -2.86
N LEU A 85 -2.82 7.03 -3.14
CA LEU A 85 -3.45 5.83 -3.71
C LEU A 85 -4.44 5.14 -2.75
N ALA A 86 -4.26 5.31 -1.45
CA ALA A 86 -5.18 4.82 -0.41
C ALA A 86 -6.46 5.65 -0.27
N PHE A 87 -6.45 6.91 -0.75
CA PHE A 87 -7.58 7.82 -0.65
C PHE A 87 -8.91 7.29 -1.23
N PRO A 88 -8.97 6.70 -2.45
CA PRO A 88 -10.22 6.16 -2.99
C PRO A 88 -10.82 5.06 -2.10
N GLY A 89 -10.01 4.15 -1.56
CA GLY A 89 -10.46 3.14 -0.60
C GLY A 89 -11.02 3.76 0.70
N PHE A 90 -10.35 4.79 1.21
CA PHE A 90 -10.82 5.54 2.37
C PHE A 90 -12.19 6.19 2.12
N VAL A 91 -12.35 6.90 1.01
CA VAL A 91 -13.59 7.58 0.64
C VAL A 91 -14.73 6.58 0.44
N TYR A 92 -14.49 5.50 -0.30
CA TYR A 92 -15.50 4.47 -0.55
C TYR A 92 -16.04 3.90 0.76
N ARG A 93 -15.18 3.65 1.74
CA ARG A 93 -15.64 3.00 2.98
C ARG A 93 -16.17 3.95 4.05
N TYR A 94 -15.62 5.16 4.17
CA TYR A 94 -16.04 6.11 5.21
C TYR A 94 -17.11 7.10 4.75
N LEU A 95 -17.09 7.53 3.49
CA LEU A 95 -18.06 8.50 2.98
C LEU A 95 -19.24 7.81 2.28
N TYR A 96 -19.01 6.78 1.47
CA TYR A 96 -20.10 6.16 0.69
C TYR A 96 -20.95 5.21 1.56
N HIS A 97 -20.33 4.36 2.37
CA HIS A 97 -21.04 3.36 3.18
C HIS A 97 -21.74 3.90 4.45
N ARG A 98 -21.61 5.19 4.77
CA ARG A 98 -22.36 5.86 5.85
C ARG A 98 -23.61 6.60 5.36
N ARG A 99 -23.81 6.70 4.04
CA ARG A 99 -24.93 7.44 3.43
C ARG A 99 -25.99 6.53 2.78
N GLY A 100 -25.82 5.21 2.80
CA GLY A 100 -26.86 4.22 2.46
C GLY A 100 -27.27 3.47 3.71
#